data_AF-A0A7X1ZI42-F1
#
_entry.id   AF-A0A7X1ZI42-F1
#
_cell.length_a   1.000
_cell.length_b   1.000
_cell.length_c   1.000
_cell.angle_alpha   90.00
_cell.angle_beta   90.00
_cell.angle_gamma   90.00
#
_symmetry.space_group_name_H-M   'P 1'
#
loop_
_entity.id
_entity.type
_entity.pdbx_description
1 polymer ?
#
loop_
_entity_poly.entity_id
_entity_poly.type
_entity_poly.pdbx_seq_one_letter_code
_entity_poly.pdbx_strand_id
1 'polypeptide(L)' 'METIKNTPFLLNYFPSLRFYVDTAHYILIGSIGVVKKFGHRIGYIHLKDYFQPKGEKKREWSLGNFVELGKGNIGLDF' A
#
# COMPACT_ATOMS: atom_id res chain seq x y z
N MET A 1 -11.72 3.41 5.22
CA MET A 1 -10.70 2.76 4.37
C MET A 1 -10.84 3.34 2.98
N GLU A 2 -10.02 4.36 2.69
CA GLU A 2 -10.10 5.13 1.45
C GLU A 2 -9.63 4.24 0.30
N THR A 3 -10.58 3.77 -0.49
CA THR A 3 -10.41 2.62 -1.35
C THR A 3 -9.66 3.01 -2.62
N ILE A 4 -8.68 2.20 -2.99
CA ILE A 4 -7.99 2.12 -4.30
C ILE A 4 -8.91 2.30 -5.52
N LYS A 5 -10.22 2.06 -5.39
CA LYS A 5 -11.25 2.34 -6.40
C LYS A 5 -11.37 3.83 -6.77
N ASN A 6 -11.06 4.74 -5.85
CA ASN A 6 -11.15 6.18 -6.08
C ASN A 6 -9.87 6.76 -6.69
N THR A 7 -8.73 6.06 -6.57
CA THR A 7 -7.44 6.52 -7.08
C THR A 7 -7.45 6.78 -8.59
N PRO A 8 -8.01 5.90 -9.46
CA PRO A 8 -8.10 6.19 -10.90
C PRO A 8 -8.95 7.42 -11.20
N PHE A 9 -10.06 7.59 -10.48
CA PHE A 9 -10.97 8.73 -10.66
C PHE A 9 -10.26 10.04 -10.31
N LEU A 10 -9.61 10.11 -9.14
CA LEU A 10 -8.91 11.31 -8.68
C LEU A 10 -7.72 11.67 -9.59
N LEU A 11 -6.94 10.69 -10.05
CA LEU A 11 -5.79 10.93 -10.92
C LEU A 11 -6.18 11.39 -12.33
N ASN A 12 -7.36 10.99 -12.81
CA ASN A 12 -7.91 11.44 -14.08
C ASN A 12 -8.52 12.84 -13.95
N TYR A 13 -9.21 13.12 -12.84
CA TYR A 13 -9.86 14.42 -12.61
C TYR A 13 -8.86 15.55 -12.31
N PHE A 14 -7.75 15.21 -11.65
CA PHE A 14 -6.67 16.16 -11.33
C PHE A 14 -5.34 15.69 -11.94
N PRO A 15 -4.99 16.18 -13.16
CA PRO A 15 -3.80 15.71 -13.88
C PRO A 15 -2.47 16.01 -13.18
N SER A 16 -2.43 17.05 -12.34
CA SER A 16 -1.24 17.42 -11.56
C SER A 16 -1.02 16.56 -10.33
N LEU A 17 -2.03 15.80 -9.87
CA LEU A 17 -1.88 14.93 -8.70
C LEU A 17 -0.86 13.83 -8.99
N ARG A 18 -0.03 13.57 -7.99
CA ARG A 18 0.93 12.47 -7.96
C ARG A 18 0.47 11.43 -6.96
N PHE A 19 0.81 10.18 -7.26
CA PHE A 19 0.45 9.05 -6.44
C PHE A 19 1.51 8.83 -5.35
N TYR A 20 1.05 8.64 -4.12
CA TYR A 20 1.87 8.27 -2.97
C TYR A 20 1.70 6.77 -2.74
N VAL A 21 2.81 6.05 -2.78
CA VAL A 21 2.85 4.59 -2.68
C VAL A 21 3.39 4.21 -1.31
N ASP A 22 2.63 3.45 -0.51
CA ASP A 22 3.06 2.90 0.78
C ASP A 22 3.07 1.38 0.71
N THR A 23 4.26 0.77 0.78
CA THR A 23 4.44 -0.67 0.50
C THR A 23 3.70 -1.57 1.50
N ALA A 24 3.56 -1.18 2.76
CA ALA A 24 2.82 -1.96 3.75
C ALA A 24 1.32 -1.98 3.45
N HIS A 25 0.75 -0.86 3.00
CA HIS A 25 -0.66 -0.83 2.57
C HIS A 25 -0.92 -1.71 1.34
N TYR A 26 0.05 -1.84 0.42
CA TYR A 26 -0.08 -2.79 -0.70
C TYR A 26 -0.11 -4.23 -0.24
N ILE A 27 0.81 -4.59 0.66
CA ILE A 27 0.89 -5.93 1.25
C ILE A 27 -0.45 -6.31 1.90
N LEU A 28 -1.05 -5.36 2.64
CA LEU A 28 -2.29 -5.60 3.38
C LEU A 28 -3.55 -5.60 2.48
N ILE A 29 -3.58 -4.82 1.40
CA ILE A 29 -4.80 -4.57 0.61
C ILE A 29 -4.76 -5.23 -0.79
N GLY A 30 -3.61 -5.72 -1.24
CA GLY A 30 -3.48 -6.49 -2.50
C GLY A 30 -3.59 -5.66 -3.78
N SER A 31 -3.15 -4.40 -3.76
CA SER A 31 -3.48 -3.39 -4.78
C SER A 31 -2.39 -3.11 -5.83
N ILE A 32 -1.53 -4.09 -6.11
CA ILE A 32 -0.40 -3.94 -7.05
C ILE A 32 -0.83 -3.51 -8.46
N GLY A 33 -2.07 -3.82 -8.88
CA GLY A 33 -2.61 -3.42 -10.18
C GLY A 33 -2.67 -1.90 -10.40
N VAL A 34 -2.89 -1.11 -9.34
CA VAL A 34 -2.91 0.37 -9.45
C VAL A 34 -1.52 0.94 -9.60
N VAL A 35 -0.51 0.37 -8.92
CA VAL A 35 0.90 0.74 -9.13
C VAL A 35 1.32 0.41 -10.56
N LYS A 36 0.98 -0.77 -11.06
CA LYS A 36 1.27 -1.15 -12.47
C LYS A 36 0.63 -0.19 -13.46
N LYS A 37 -0.63 0.20 -13.24
CA LYS A 37 -1.38 1.08 -14.15
C LYS A 37 -0.96 2.56 -14.08
N PHE A 38 -0.68 3.08 -12.89
CA PHE A 38 -0.39 4.49 -12.65
C PHE A 38 1.05 4.75 -12.19
N GLY A 39 1.96 3.82 -12.45
CA GLY A 39 3.37 3.92 -12.02
C GLY A 39 4.05 5.20 -12.48
N HIS A 40 3.75 5.66 -13.70
CA HIS A 40 4.24 6.91 -14.27
C HIS A 40 3.75 8.19 -13.52
N ARG A 41 2.78 8.07 -12.62
CA ARG A 41 2.25 9.16 -11.80
C ARG A 41 2.78 9.12 -10.36
N ILE A 42 3.62 8.16 -9.99
CA ILE A 42 4.20 8.09 -8.64
C ILE A 42 5.08 9.31 -8.41
N GLY A 43 4.78 10.07 -7.36
CA GLY A 43 5.62 11.20 -6.92
C GLY A 43 6.45 10.87 -5.70
N TYR A 44 6.04 9.87 -4.92
CA TYR A 44 6.71 9.49 -3.69
C TYR A 44 6.44 8.02 -3.34
N ILE A 45 7.44 7.37 -2.73
CA ILE A 45 7.37 6.00 -2.24
C ILE A 45 7.77 5.97 -0.78
N HIS A 46 6.90 5.42 0.07
CA HIS A 46 7.17 5.11 1.46
C HIS A 46 7.44 3.61 1.59
N LEU A 47 8.71 3.29 1.84
CA LEU A 47 9.18 1.94 2.08
C LEU A 47 8.88 1.56 3.52
N LYS A 48 7.83 0.76 3.68
CA LYS A 48 7.24 0.35 4.95
C LYS A 48 6.84 -1.12 4.88
N ASP A 49 6.98 -1.83 5.98
CA ASP A 49 6.60 -3.24 6.07
C ASP A 49 5.64 -3.45 7.24
N TYR A 50 5.07 -4.65 7.33
CA TYR A 50 4.10 -5.00 8.36
C TYR A 50 4.46 -6.33 9.01
N PHE A 51 4.58 -6.30 10.34
CA PHE A 51 4.71 -7.50 11.15
C PHE A 51 3.34 -7.92 11.67
N GLN A 52 2.85 -9.08 11.24
CA GLN A 52 1.64 -9.69 11.76
C GLN A 52 1.99 -10.79 12.76
N PRO A 53 1.69 -10.60 14.05
CA PRO A 53 1.77 -11.66 15.05
C PRO A 53 1.02 -12.92 14.61
N LYS A 54 1.59 -14.09 14.90
CA LYS A 54 0.94 -15.38 14.62
C LYS A 54 -0.40 -15.44 15.36
N GLY A 55 -1.47 -15.74 14.62
CA GLY A 55 -2.82 -15.89 15.17
C GLY A 55 -3.71 -14.65 15.05
N GLU A 56 -3.17 -13.49 14.66
CA GLU A 56 -4.00 -12.33 14.32
C GLU A 56 -4.68 -12.50 12.94
N LYS A 57 -5.94 -12.08 12.85
CA LYS A 57 -6.66 -12.07 11.56
C LYS A 57 -6.17 -10.91 10.70
N LYS A 58 -6.01 -11.13 9.39
CA LYS A 58 -5.58 -10.14 8.35
C LYS A 58 -6.31 -8.79 8.34
N ARG A 59 -7.42 -8.63 9.06
CA ARG A 59 -8.24 -7.40 9.08
C ARG A 59 -8.09 -6.57 10.37
N GLU A 60 -7.43 -7.10 11.39
CA GLU A 60 -7.09 -6.39 12.63
C GLU A 60 -5.65 -5.91 12.52
N TRP A 61 -5.44 -4.95 11.63
CA TRP A 61 -4.17 -4.27 11.50
C TRP A 61 -3.99 -3.21 12.60
N SER A 62 -2.81 -3.17 13.22
CA SER A 62 -2.46 -2.24 14.28
C SER A 62 -1.37 -1.28 13.80
N LEU A 63 -1.47 -0.01 14.18
CA LEU A 63 -0.43 0.98 13.87
C LEU A 63 0.92 0.61 14.50
N GLY A 64 0.93 -0.14 15.61
CA GLY A 64 2.15 -0.58 16.29
C GLY A 64 2.93 -1.68 15.57
N ASN A 65 2.34 -2.27 14.54
CA ASN A 65 2.91 -3.41 13.81
C ASN A 65 3.62 -3.00 12.51
N PHE A 66 3.66 -1.70 12.23
CA PHE A 66 4.43 -1.16 11.13
C PHE A 66 5.91 -1.11 11.46
N VAL A 67 6.73 -1.62 10.55
CA VAL A 67 8.17 -1.77 10.74
C VAL A 67 8.94 -1.30 9.51
N GLU A 68 10.25 -1.16 9.66
CA GLU A 68 11.16 -0.88 8.54
C GLU A 68 11.07 -1.97 7.46
N LEU A 69 11.40 -1.59 6.22
CA LEU A 69 11.38 -2.51 5.10
C LEU A 69 12.23 -3.78 5.38
N GLY A 70 11.63 -4.96 5.20
CA GLY A 70 12.32 -6.25 5.40
C GLY A 70 12.36 -6.71 6.86
N LYS A 71 11.75 -5.96 7.79
CA LYS A 71 11.54 -6.39 9.19
C LYS A 71 10.17 -7.00 9.42
N GLY A 72 9.27 -6.91 8.43
CA GLY A 72 7.95 -7.52 8.49
C GLY A 72 7.99 -9.01 8.23
N ASN A 73 6.82 -9.63 8.29
CA ASN A 73 6.64 -11.06 8.02
C ASN A 73 5.43 -11.34 7.12
N ILE A 74 4.75 -10.30 6.63
CA ILE A 74 3.85 -10.42 5.51
C ILE A 74 4.63 -9.93 4.28
N GLY A 75 5.17 -10.87 3.52
CA GLY A 75 5.89 -10.56 2.30
C GLY A 75 4.95 -10.08 1.20
N LEU A 76 5.55 -9.42 0.21
CA LEU A 76 5.03 -9.37 -1.15
C LEU A 76 5.22 -10.74 -1.83
N ASP A 77 4.68 -11.79 -1.22
CA ASP A 77 4.77 -13.15 -1.76
C ASP A 77 3.72 -13.24 -2.89
N PHE A 78 4.14 -12.89 -4.10
CA PHE A 78 3.34 -13.03 -5.33
C PHE A 78 3.66 -14.34 -6.05
#